data_AF-A0A657IVB1-F1
#
_entry.id   AF-A0A657IVB1-F1
#
_cell.length_a   1.000
_cell.length_b   1.000
_cell.length_c   1.000
_cell.angle_alpha   90.00
_cell.angle_beta   90.00
_cell.angle_gamma   90.00
#
_symmetry.space_group_name_H-M   'P 1'
#
loop_
_entity.id
_entity.type
_entity.pdbx_description
1 polymer ?
#
loop_
_entity_poly.entity_id
_entity_poly.type
_entity_poly.pdbx_seq_one_letter_code
_entity_poly.pdbx_strand_id
1 'polypeptide(L)'
;MSATRRLRHQPLALMAHGEFLERSLRRAHLTHREICAALRAAGITRLDQVRGVILEDTGHLSILRTGTEPDPALLDGVRGAELILAPAARDRDDDGASR
;
A
#
# COMPACT_ATOMS: atom_id res chain seq x y z
N MET A 1 28.48 -20.11 7.99
CA MET A 1 28.14 -19.37 6.75
C MET A 1 27.69 -17.97 7.15
N SER A 2 28.53 -16.97 6.93
CA SER A 2 28.25 -15.59 7.33
C SER A 2 27.16 -15.02 6.40
N ALA A 3 25.95 -14.85 6.91
CA ALA A 3 24.89 -14.15 6.19
C ALA A 3 25.27 -12.66 6.21
N THR A 4 25.92 -12.19 5.15
CA THR A 4 26.14 -10.77 4.91
C THR A 4 24.77 -10.11 4.92
N ARG A 5 24.46 -9.37 6.00
CA ARG A 5 23.25 -8.54 6.10
C ARG A 5 23.34 -7.50 4.99
N ARG A 6 22.85 -7.87 3.80
CA ARG A 6 22.58 -6.92 2.74
C ARG A 6 21.56 -5.95 3.33
N LEU A 7 21.89 -4.66 3.36
CA LEU A 7 20.89 -3.62 3.52
C LEU A 7 19.98 -3.67 2.27
N ARG A 8 19.15 -4.69 2.15
CA ARG A 8 18.09 -4.70 1.15
C ARG A 8 17.03 -3.72 1.63
N HIS A 9 16.68 -2.76 0.79
CA HIS A 9 15.58 -1.86 1.08
C HIS A 9 14.32 -2.71 1.18
N GLN A 10 13.86 -2.93 2.41
CA GLN A 10 12.61 -3.65 2.69
C GLN A 10 11.46 -2.97 1.94
N PRO A 11 10.54 -3.72 1.30
CA PRO A 11 9.37 -3.13 0.67
C PRO A 11 8.63 -2.21 1.64
N LEU A 12 8.08 -1.12 1.12
CA LEU A 12 7.54 -0.03 1.92
C LEU A 12 6.15 0.37 1.45
N ALA A 13 5.16 0.30 2.33
CA ALA A 13 3.84 0.84 2.07
C ALA A 13 3.91 2.37 1.91
N LEU A 14 3.36 2.89 0.81
CA LEU A 14 3.29 4.29 0.44
C LEU A 14 1.87 4.86 0.51
N MET A 15 0.86 4.03 0.34
CA MET A 15 -0.55 4.39 0.48
C MET A 15 -1.31 3.25 1.16
N ALA A 16 -2.39 3.60 1.87
CA ALA A 16 -3.34 2.65 2.42
C ALA A 16 -4.76 3.25 2.40
N HIS A 17 -5.76 2.47 1.97
CA HIS A 17 -7.17 2.86 1.91
C HIS A 17 -7.43 4.24 1.26
N GLY A 18 -6.78 4.50 0.13
CA GLY A 18 -6.87 5.76 -0.61
C GLY A 18 -6.07 6.94 -0.03
N GLU A 19 -5.42 6.77 1.12
CA GLU A 19 -4.65 7.82 1.80
C GLU A 19 -3.15 7.67 1.59
N PHE A 20 -2.44 8.79 1.48
CA PHE A 20 -0.98 8.82 1.34
C PHE A 20 -0.27 8.66 2.70
N LEU A 21 0.71 7.76 2.76
CA LEU A 21 1.55 7.57 3.94
C LEU A 21 2.73 8.55 3.89
N GLU A 22 2.50 9.79 4.34
CA GLU A 22 3.46 10.90 4.27
C GLU A 22 4.86 10.58 4.81
N ARG A 23 4.94 9.81 5.90
CA ARG A 23 6.23 9.39 6.49
C ARG A 23 6.99 8.46 5.55
N SER A 24 6.28 7.54 4.88
CA SER A 24 6.86 6.61 3.93
C SER A 24 7.32 7.30 2.67
N LEU A 25 6.51 8.22 2.13
CA LEU A 25 6.87 9.01 0.95
C LEU A 25 8.16 9.82 1.18
N ARG A 26 8.25 10.53 2.32
CA ARG A 26 9.49 11.25 2.68
C ARG A 26 10.71 10.34 2.79
N ARG A 27 10.55 9.16 3.40
CA ARG A 27 11.63 8.18 3.53
C ARG A 27 12.09 7.63 2.16
N ALA A 28 11.15 7.48 1.24
CA ALA A 28 11.41 7.02 -0.13
C ALA A 28 11.83 8.13 -1.09
N HIS A 29 11.80 9.40 -0.66
CA HIS A 29 11.99 10.57 -1.53
C HIS A 29 11.01 10.62 -2.72
N LEU A 30 9.78 10.12 -2.51
CA LEU A 30 8.72 10.10 -3.52
C LEU A 30 7.69 11.19 -3.25
N THR A 31 7.15 11.75 -4.32
CA THR A 31 6.10 12.76 -4.29
C THR A 31 4.73 12.15 -4.60
N HIS A 32 3.66 12.82 -4.16
CA HIS A 32 2.28 12.46 -4.53
C HIS A 32 2.11 12.34 -6.05
N ARG A 33 2.78 13.21 -6.81
CA ARG A 33 2.68 13.26 -8.28
C ARG A 33 3.21 11.99 -8.93
N GLU A 34 4.30 11.43 -8.41
CA GLU A 34 4.88 10.17 -8.89
C GLU A 34 3.94 8.99 -8.62
N ILE A 35 3.37 8.94 -7.41
CA ILE A 35 2.40 7.89 -7.07
C ILE A 35 1.14 8.01 -7.93
N CYS A 36 0.59 9.22 -8.07
CA CYS A 36 -0.56 9.47 -8.94
C CYS A 36 -0.29 9.11 -10.40
N ALA A 37 0.94 9.30 -10.90
CA ALA A 37 1.30 8.88 -12.25
C ALA A 37 1.28 7.36 -12.40
N ALA A 38 1.81 6.63 -11.42
CA ALA A 38 1.75 5.17 -11.39
C ALA A 38 0.31 4.65 -11.28
N LEU A 39 -0.52 5.26 -10.44
CA LEU A 39 -1.95 4.94 -10.33
C LEU A 39 -2.68 5.11 -11.68
N ARG A 40 -2.45 6.22 -12.39
CA ARG A 40 -3.02 6.44 -13.73
C ARG A 40 -2.53 5.40 -14.74
N ALA A 41 -1.25 5.06 -14.72
CA ALA A 41 -0.69 4.03 -15.61
C ALA A 41 -1.31 2.64 -15.35
N ALA A 42 -1.70 2.36 -14.10
CA ALA A 42 -2.43 1.16 -13.72
C ALA A 42 -3.96 1.25 -13.94
N GLY A 43 -4.45 2.32 -14.58
CA GLY A 43 -5.88 2.50 -14.87
C GLY A 43 -6.75 2.83 -13.66
N ILE A 44 -6.16 3.29 -12.56
CA ILE A 44 -6.89 3.76 -11.38
C ILE A 44 -7.39 5.18 -11.65
N THR A 45 -8.69 5.41 -11.46
CA THR A 45 -9.34 6.70 -11.73
C THR A 45 -9.77 7.43 -10.46
N ARG A 46 -9.81 6.74 -9.31
CA ARG A 46 -10.14 7.29 -8.00
C ARG A 46 -9.24 6.70 -6.92
N LEU A 47 -8.87 7.50 -5.92
CA LEU A 47 -7.98 7.05 -4.83
C LEU A 47 -8.63 5.95 -3.97
N ASP A 48 -9.95 5.97 -3.79
CA ASP A 48 -10.69 4.95 -3.03
C ASP A 48 -10.76 3.58 -3.71
N GLN A 49 -10.31 3.46 -4.97
CA GLN A 49 -10.09 2.16 -5.62
C GLN A 49 -8.79 1.49 -5.14
N VAL A 50 -7.96 2.20 -4.37
CA VAL A 50 -6.64 1.74 -3.93
C VAL A 50 -6.70 1.32 -2.49
N ARG A 51 -6.49 0.02 -2.25
CA ARG A 51 -6.27 -0.51 -0.91
C ARG A 51 -4.87 -0.20 -0.42
N GLY A 52 -3.86 -0.32 -1.28
CA GLY A 52 -2.49 0.00 -0.90
C GLY A 52 -1.56 0.18 -2.09
N VAL A 53 -0.49 0.94 -1.88
CA VAL A 53 0.63 1.06 -2.81
C VAL A 53 1.89 0.69 -2.07
N ILE A 54 2.71 -0.18 -2.64
CA ILE A 54 3.95 -0.68 -2.04
C ILE A 54 5.11 -0.37 -2.97
N LEU A 55 6.17 0.22 -2.44
CA LEU A 55 7.46 0.30 -3.11
C LEU A 55 8.23 -0.98 -2.88
N GLU A 56 8.47 -1.74 -3.95
CA GLU A 56 9.28 -2.96 -3.93
C GLU A 56 10.77 -2.64 -3.83
N ASP A 57 11.57 -3.62 -3.38
CA ASP A 57 13.03 -3.47 -3.26
C ASP A 57 13.73 -3.24 -4.63
N THR A 58 13.04 -3.61 -5.71
CA THR A 58 13.42 -3.37 -7.10
C THR A 58 13.16 -1.93 -7.57
N GLY A 59 12.41 -1.14 -6.80
CA GLY A 59 11.96 0.20 -7.17
C GLY A 59 10.63 0.23 -7.95
N HIS A 60 10.05 -0.93 -8.25
CA HIS A 60 8.71 -1.02 -8.83
C HIS A 60 7.62 -0.73 -7.80
N LEU A 61 6.44 -0.30 -8.27
CA LEU A 61 5.28 -0.10 -7.43
C LEU A 61 4.27 -1.23 -7.62
N SER A 62 3.93 -1.92 -6.55
CA SER A 62 2.79 -2.83 -6.48
C SER A 62 1.56 -2.05 -6.04
N ILE A 63 0.44 -2.24 -6.72
CA ILE A 63 -0.83 -1.55 -6.43
C ILE A 63 -1.89 -2.60 -6.10
N LEU A 64 -2.42 -2.52 -4.89
CA LEU A 64 -3.51 -3.35 -4.42
C LEU A 64 -4.82 -2.57 -4.54
N ARG A 65 -5.79 -3.14 -5.24
CA ARG A 65 -7.13 -2.55 -5.41
C ARG A 65 -8.06 -2.97 -4.28
N THR A 66 -9.09 -2.18 -4.03
CA THR A 66 -10.21 -2.59 -3.17
C THR A 66 -11.04 -3.69 -3.85
N GLY A 67 -11.97 -4.30 -3.10
CA GLY A 67 -12.87 -5.37 -3.60
C GLY A 67 -12.40 -6.81 -3.35
N THR A 68 -11.12 -7.00 -3.02
CA THR A 68 -10.58 -8.28 -2.57
C THR A 68 -9.71 -8.05 -1.34
N GLU A 69 -9.92 -8.83 -0.29
CA GLU A 69 -9.05 -8.79 0.88
C GLU A 69 -7.70 -9.43 0.53
N PRO A 70 -6.56 -8.73 0.71
CA PRO A 70 -5.26 -9.31 0.44
C PRO A 70 -4.96 -10.40 1.47
N ASP A 71 -4.36 -11.50 1.01
CA ASP A 71 -3.78 -12.50 1.91
C ASP A 71 -2.64 -11.85 2.72
N PRO A 72 -2.69 -11.84 4.06
CA PRO A 72 -1.63 -11.26 4.89
C PRO A 72 -0.24 -11.84 4.60
N ALA A 73 -0.15 -13.09 4.14
CA ALA A 73 1.13 -13.71 3.77
C ALA A 73 1.82 -13.00 2.60
N LEU A 74 1.07 -12.38 1.69
CA LEU A 74 1.62 -11.60 0.56
C LEU A 74 2.19 -10.24 1.00
N LEU A 75 1.83 -9.79 2.19
CA LEU A 75 2.29 -8.53 2.77
C LEU A 75 3.36 -8.75 3.85
N ASP A 76 3.78 -10.00 4.09
CA ASP A 76 4.83 -10.30 5.05
C ASP A 76 6.14 -9.60 4.66
N GLY A 77 6.79 -9.03 5.67
CA GLY A 77 8.01 -8.24 5.46
C GLY A 77 7.81 -6.88 4.79
N VAL A 78 6.60 -6.47 4.40
CA VAL A 78 6.34 -5.11 3.92
C VAL A 78 6.23 -4.16 5.12
N ARG A 79 7.07 -3.13 5.15
CA ARG A 79 7.00 -2.11 6.21
C ARG A 79 5.74 -1.26 6.05
N GLY A 80 4.89 -1.24 7.08
CA GLY A 80 3.60 -0.54 7.06
C GLY A 80 2.44 -1.37 6.52
N ALA A 81 2.63 -2.69 6.33
CA ALA A 81 1.58 -3.62 5.91
C ALA A 81 0.34 -3.58 6.82
N GLU A 82 0.54 -3.36 8.13
CA GLU A 82 -0.51 -3.25 9.12
C GLU A 82 -1.52 -2.14 8.81
N LEU A 83 -1.11 -1.11 8.07
CA LEU A 83 -1.99 -0.02 7.65
C LEU A 83 -2.85 -0.39 6.44
N ILE A 84 -2.40 -1.34 5.61
CA ILE A 84 -3.11 -1.86 4.42
C ILE A 84 -4.09 -2.97 4.81
N LEU A 85 -3.73 -3.75 5.84
CA LEU A 85 -4.52 -4.83 6.41
C LEU A 85 -5.54 -4.36 7.45
N ALA A 86 -5.40 -3.14 7.95
CA ALA A 86 -6.40 -2.56 8.84
C ALA A 86 -7.74 -2.47 8.10
N PRO A 87 -8.89 -2.67 8.78
CA PRO A 87 -10.17 -2.38 8.17
C PRO A 87 -10.24 -0.90 7.78
N ALA A 88 -10.77 -0.59 6.60
CA ALA A 88 -10.90 0.79 6.17
C ALA A 88 -11.77 1.54 7.20
N ALA A 89 -11.43 2.79 7.50
CA ALA A 89 -12.20 3.59 8.47
C ALA A 89 -13.69 3.76 8.09
N ARG A 90 -14.05 3.48 6.82
CA ARG A 90 -15.43 3.52 6.30
C ARG A 90 -16.20 2.20 6.42
N ASP A 91 -15.53 1.07 6.64
CA ASP A 91 -16.18 -0.25 6.68
C ASP A 91 -16.87 -0.54 8.02
N ARG A 92 -16.74 0.35 9.02
CA ARG A 92 -17.44 0.21 10.31
C ARG A 92 -18.92 0.60 10.25
N ASP A 93 -19.35 1.27 9.18
CA ASP A 93 -20.67 1.89 9.11
C ASP A 93 -21.69 1.09 8.27
N ASP A 94 -21.30 -0.02 7.63
CA ASP A 94 -22.16 -0.77 6.68
C ASP A 94 -22.66 -2.14 7.22
N ASP A 95 -22.30 -2.54 8.44
CA ASP A 95 -22.83 -3.76 9.10
C ASP A 95 -24.28 -3.58 9.63
N GLY A 96 -25.02 -2.58 9.14
CA GLY A 96 -26.27 -2.10 9.73
C GLY A 96 -27.51 -2.05 8.81
N ALA A 97 -27.47 -2.58 7.58
CA ALA A 97 -28.62 -2.53 6.68
C ALA A 97 -28.89 -3.86 5.96
N SER A 98 -29.43 -4.83 6.72
CA SER A 98 -30.31 -5.85 6.17
C SER A 98 -31.38 -6.21 7.19
N ARG A 99 -32.41 -5.35 7.29
CA ARG A 99 -33.79 -5.68 7.65
C ARG A 99 -34.74 -4.74 6.93
#